data_AF-A0A3D2NND7-F1
#
_entry.id   AF-A0A3D2NND7-F1
#
_cell.length_a   1.000
_cell.length_b   1.000
_cell.length_c   1.000
_cell.angle_alpha   90.00
_cell.angle_beta   90.00
_cell.angle_gamma   90.00
#
_symmetry.space_group_name_H-M   'P 1'
#
loop_
_entity.id
_entity.type
_entity.pdbx_description
1 polymer ?
#
loop_
_entity_poly.entity_id
_entity_poly.type
_entity_poly.pdbx_seq_one_letter_code
_entity_poly.pdbx_strand_id
1 'polypeptide(L)' 'MKHLNVDVKILDPRLHENMPAYATAGSAGIDLRACIEKNIVIQPKQCELIPSGIAIHL' A
#
# COMPACT_ATOMS: atom_id res chain seq x y z
N MET A 1 4.21 22.95 10.26
CA MET A 1 3.57 22.19 9.16
C MET A 1 2.30 21.55 9.69
N LYS A 2 1.17 21.71 9.00
CA LYS A 2 -0.09 21.06 9.38
C LYS A 2 -0.06 19.64 8.81
N HIS A 3 -0.13 18.63 9.67
CA HIS A 3 -0.27 17.23 9.24
C HIS A 3 -1.75 16.96 8.94
N LEU A 4 -2.03 16.27 7.84
CA LEU A 4 -3.37 15.78 7.49
C LEU A 4 -3.57 14.42 8.17
N ASN A 5 -4.64 14.27 8.94
CA ASN A 5 -5.07 12.96 9.41
C ASN A 5 -5.86 12.29 8.29
N VAL A 6 -5.45 11.08 7.91
CA VAL A 6 -6.09 10.29 6.84
C VAL A 6 -6.74 9.08 7.47
N ASP A 7 -8.01 8.85 7.17
CA ASP A 7 -8.70 7.65 7.61
C ASP A 7 -8.24 6.47 6.77
N VAL A 8 -7.84 5.38 7.43
CA VAL A 8 -7.34 4.17 6.78
C VAL A 8 -8.14 2.97 7.25
N LYS A 9 -8.63 2.17 6.29
CA LYS A 9 -9.25 0.87 6.55
C LYS A 9 -8.38 -0.24 5.97
N ILE A 10 -8.00 -1.19 6.81
CA ILE A 10 -7.37 -2.43 6.37
C ILE A 10 -8.43 -3.36 5.82
N LEU A 11 -8.27 -3.74 4.55
CA LEU A 11 -9.19 -4.63 3.84
C LEU A 11 -8.71 -6.08 3.92
N ASP A 12 -7.39 -6.29 3.91
CA ASP A 12 -6.78 -7.61 3.98
C ASP A 12 -5.97 -7.76 5.28
N PRO A 13 -6.28 -8.77 6.13
CA PRO A 13 -5.61 -8.95 7.41
C PRO A 13 -4.10 -9.15 7.34
N ARG A 14 -3.57 -9.63 6.20
CA ARG A 14 -2.13 -9.87 6.01
C ARG A 14 -1.30 -8.58 6.10
N LEU A 15 -1.94 -7.42 5.92
CA LEU A 15 -1.27 -6.13 6.04
C LEU A 15 -1.01 -5.69 7.48
N HIS A 16 -1.67 -6.29 8.48
CA HIS A 16 -1.45 -5.91 9.88
C HIS A 16 0.00 -6.09 10.32
N GLU A 17 0.68 -7.10 9.78
CA GLU A 17 2.10 -7.35 10.09
C GLU A 17 3.04 -6.33 9.42
N ASN A 18 2.60 -5.67 8.35
CA ASN A 18 3.45 -4.84 7.48
C ASN A 18 2.70 -3.59 6.99
N MET A 19 2.19 -2.81 7.93
CA MET A 19 1.50 -1.55 7.66
C MET A 19 2.38 -0.57 6.87
N PRO A 20 1.82 0.18 5.90
CA PRO A 20 2.55 1.26 5.24
C PRO A 20 3.07 2.28 6.24
N ALA A 21 4.31 2.73 6.07
CA ALA A 21 4.93 3.75 6.90
C ALA A 21 5.90 4.61 6.09
N TYR A 22 6.10 5.85 6.53
CA TYR A 22 7.18 6.69 6.03
C TYR A 22 8.53 6.12 6.48
N ALA A 23 9.46 5.97 5.54
CA ALA A 23 10.77 5.38 5.84
C ALA A 23 11.64 6.26 6.76
N THR A 24 11.51 7.58 6.63
CA THR A 24 12.22 8.57 7.47
C THR A 24 11.30 9.75 7.79
N ALA A 25 11.69 10.58 8.75
CA ALA A 25 10.93 11.78 9.10
C ALA A 25 10.83 12.83 7.96
N GLY A 26 11.72 12.76 6.97
CA GLY A 26 11.72 13.65 5.80
C GLY A 26 11.08 13.06 4.54
N SER A 27 10.51 11.85 4.62
CA SER A 27 9.91 11.18 3.48
C SER A 27 8.65 11.91 3.00
N ALA A 28 8.57 12.17 1.69
CA ALA A 28 7.41 12.82 1.08
C ALA A 28 6.28 11.84 0.70
N GLY A 29 6.58 10.54 0.59
CA GLY A 29 5.67 9.50 0.13
C GLY A 29 5.74 8.24 0.98
N ILE A 30 4.75 7.38 0.78
CA ILE A 30 4.59 6.09 1.46
C ILE A 30 4.57 4.97 0.43
N ASP A 31 5.30 3.89 0.69
CA ASP A 31 5.32 2.74 -0.20
C ASP A 31 4.06 1.90 -0.03
N LEU A 32 3.46 1.47 -1.15
CA LEU A 32 2.42 0.46 -1.17
C LEU A 32 3.03 -0.92 -1.46
N ARG A 33 2.39 -1.97 -0.93
CA ARG A 33 2.83 -3.36 -1.10
C ARG A 33 1.83 -4.14 -1.93
N ALA A 34 2.31 -5.09 -2.72
CA ALA A 34 1.46 -6.02 -3.44
C ALA A 34 0.78 -6.97 -2.45
N CYS A 35 -0.54 -6.85 -2.28
CA CYS A 35 -1.33 -7.70 -1.38
C CYS A 35 -1.80 -8.97 -2.13
N ILE A 36 -0.85 -9.81 -2.51
CA ILE A 36 -1.09 -11.00 -3.34
C ILE A 36 -0.72 -12.27 -2.57
N GLU A 37 -1.50 -13.35 -2.73
CA GLU A 37 -1.23 -14.64 -2.06
C GLU A 37 -0.08 -15.42 -2.70
N LYS A 38 0.13 -15.21 -4.00
CA LYS A 38 1.08 -15.96 -4.82
C LYS A 38 1.78 -15.02 -5.78
N ASN A 39 2.94 -15.43 -6.26
CA ASN A 39 3.68 -14.70 -7.27
C ASN A 39 2.84 -14.56 -8.55
N ILE A 40 2.88 -13.37 -9.14
CA ILE A 40 2.28 -13.07 -10.45
C ILE A 40 3.42 -12.80 -11.43
N VAL A 41 3.42 -13.49 -12.56
CA VAL A 41 4.37 -13.24 -13.65
C VAL A 41 3.74 -12.26 -14.63
N ILE A 42 4.33 -11.08 -14.78
CA ILE A 42 3.88 -10.06 -15.73
C ILE A 42 4.75 -10.18 -16.99
N GLN A 43 4.12 -10.56 -18.11
CA GLN A 43 4.79 -10.67 -19.40
C GLN A 43 5.07 -9.30 -20.02
N PRO A 44 5.99 -9.19 -21.00
CA PRO A 44 6.20 -7.94 -21.72
C PRO A 44 4.89 -7.39 -22.30
N LYS A 45 4.63 -6.10 -22.05
CA LYS A 45 3.41 -5.36 -22.46
C LYS A 45 2.11 -5.76 -21.75
N GLN A 46 2.16 -6.68 -20.79
CA GLN A 46 1.02 -6.99 -19.93
C GLN A 46 0.86 -5.91 -18.84
N CYS A 47 -0.38 -5.64 -18.46
CA CYS A 47 -0.70 -4.78 -17.33
C CYS A 47 -1.63 -5.55 -16.39
N GLU A 48 -1.36 -5.49 -15.10
CA GLU A 48 -2.15 -6.18 -14.08
C GLU A 48 -2.54 -5.20 -12.98
N LEU A 49 -3.77 -5.35 -12.49
CA LEU A 49 -4.24 -4.59 -11.33
C LEU A 49 -3.81 -5.32 -10.05
N ILE A 50 -2.84 -4.75 -9.35
CA ILE A 50 -2.34 -5.32 -8.10
C ILE A 50 -3.05 -4.65 -6.91
N PRO A 51 -3.75 -5.43 -6.05
CA PRO A 51 -4.40 -4.86 -4.88
C PRO A 51 -3.37 -4.44 -3.83
N SER A 52 -3.64 -3.32 -3.15
CA SER A 52 -2.82 -2.83 -2.03
C SER A 52 -3.25 -3.37 -0.68
N GLY A 53 -4.49 -3.90 -0.56
CA GLY A 53 -5.03 -4.39 0.72
C GLY A 53 -5.52 -3.31 1.69
N ILE A 54 -5.55 -2.04 1.26
CA ILE A 54 -6.04 -0.90 2.06
C ILE A 54 -7.04 -0.05 1.28
N ALA A 55 -7.90 0.65 2.02
CA ALA A 55 -8.66 1.79 1.53
C ALA A 55 -8.32 3.03 2.37
N ILE A 56 -8.32 4.20 1.72
CA ILE A 56 -8.09 5.49 2.37
C ILE A 56 -9.24 6.44 2.09
N HIS A 57 -9.46 7.38 3.00
CA HIS A 57 -10.37 8.51 2.85
C HIS A 57 -9.65 9.79 3.31
N LEU A 58 -9.58 10.77 2.41
CA LEU A 58 -8.77 12.00 2.55
C LEU A 58 -9.60 13.21 2.99
#